data_AF-A0A9D9HLR9-F1
#
_entry.id   AF-A0A9D9HLR9-F1
#
_cell.length_a   1.000
_cell.length_b   1.000
_cell.length_c   1.000
_cell.angle_alpha   90.00
_cell.angle_beta   90.00
_cell.angle_gamma   90.00
#
_symmetry.space_group_name_H-M   'P 1'
#
loop_
_entity.id
_entity.type
_entity.pdbx_description
1 polymer ?
#
loop_
_entity_poly.entity_id
_entity_poly.type
_entity_poly.pdbx_seq_one_letter_code
_entity_poly.pdbx_strand_id
1 'polypeptide(L)'
;MKTMTLAGITAAVLLIAGCVRNNFSETDFQVVEGISLYVKGQQILSYTPEKCQIGFNPDSGEIRVSDDDMADYFIIRFTGSIPANEGEVTKADIEYTTPDNLKRLNGISFRVTRTDEDSGLIWLWDEAGKTGVVLPDMKRLE
;
A
#
# COMPACT_ATOMS: atom_id res chain seq x y z
N MET A 1 45.46 -43.22 -28.08
CA MET A 1 45.31 -42.72 -26.69
C MET A 1 44.79 -41.29 -26.74
N LYS A 2 43.60 -41.10 -26.16
CA LYS A 2 42.87 -39.90 -25.72
C LYS A 2 43.06 -38.57 -26.49
N THR A 3 42.04 -38.30 -27.30
CA THR A 3 41.56 -36.97 -27.71
C THR A 3 41.23 -36.10 -26.50
N MET A 4 41.66 -34.84 -26.54
CA MET A 4 41.47 -33.84 -25.49
C MET A 4 40.32 -32.91 -25.89
N THR A 5 39.16 -33.09 -25.29
CA THR A 5 37.97 -32.24 -25.46
C THR A 5 38.02 -31.08 -24.48
N LEU A 6 38.16 -29.85 -24.97
CA LEU A 6 38.01 -28.63 -24.19
C LEU A 6 36.63 -28.02 -24.54
N ALA A 7 35.59 -28.42 -23.80
CA ALA A 7 34.27 -27.81 -23.92
C ALA A 7 34.19 -26.60 -22.97
N GLY A 8 34.54 -25.42 -23.48
CA GLY A 8 34.30 -24.16 -22.79
C GLY A 8 32.83 -23.75 -22.95
N ILE A 9 32.02 -23.98 -21.92
CA ILE A 9 30.66 -23.45 -21.84
C ILE A 9 30.75 -22.04 -21.24
N THR A 10 30.83 -21.04 -22.11
CA THR A 10 30.70 -19.63 -21.69
C THR A 10 29.22 -19.36 -21.43
N ALA A 11 28.82 -19.43 -20.17
CA ALA A 11 27.47 -19.05 -19.74
C ALA A 11 27.27 -17.54 -19.99
N ALA A 12 26.50 -17.21 -21.02
CA ALA A 12 26.02 -15.85 -21.24
C ALA A 12 25.05 -15.48 -20.12
N VAL A 13 25.49 -14.59 -19.23
CA VAL A 13 24.63 -13.93 -18.24
C VAL A 13 23.66 -13.02 -19.00
N LEU A 14 22.43 -13.51 -19.19
CA LEU A 14 21.30 -12.68 -19.60
C LEU A 14 20.99 -11.71 -18.46
N LEU A 15 21.59 -10.52 -18.54
CA LEU A 15 21.15 -9.35 -17.79
C LEU A 15 19.76 -8.99 -18.30
N ILE A 16 18.73 -9.54 -17.66
CA ILE A 16 17.39 -9.02 -17.78
C ILE A 16 17.44 -7.65 -17.11
N ALA A 17 17.67 -6.62 -17.91
CA ALA A 17 17.42 -5.25 -17.51
C ALA A 17 15.94 -5.17 -17.15
N GLY A 18 15.64 -5.27 -15.85
CA GLY A 18 14.32 -5.04 -15.31
C GLY A 18 13.93 -3.61 -15.60
N CYS A 19 13.25 -3.40 -16.73
CA CYS A 19 12.41 -2.24 -16.90
C CYS A 19 11.37 -2.31 -15.76
N VAL A 20 11.61 -1.60 -14.66
CA VAL A 20 10.59 -1.30 -13.66
C VAL A 20 9.56 -0.42 -14.35
N ARG A 21 8.69 -1.05 -15.15
CA ARG A 21 7.48 -0.42 -15.62
C ARG A 21 6.62 -0.26 -14.38
N ASN A 22 6.44 0.98 -13.98
CA ASN A 22 5.53 1.39 -12.92
C ASN A 22 4.08 1.15 -13.37
N ASN A 23 3.72 -0.12 -13.53
CA ASN A 23 2.44 -0.59 -14.05
C ASN A 23 1.49 -1.00 -12.93
N PHE A 24 1.82 -0.68 -11.67
CA PHE A 24 0.95 -1.00 -10.54
C PHE A 24 -0.41 -0.33 -10.74
N SER A 25 -1.40 -1.17 -11.00
CA SER A 25 -2.74 -0.80 -11.38
C SER A 25 -3.72 -1.01 -10.23
N GLU A 26 -4.93 -0.48 -10.38
CA GLU A 26 -6.03 -0.75 -9.44
C GLU A 26 -6.29 -2.25 -9.29
N THR A 27 -6.20 -3.02 -10.38
CA THR A 27 -6.41 -4.48 -10.36
C THR A 27 -5.32 -5.19 -9.54
N ASP A 28 -4.06 -4.73 -9.63
CA ASP A 28 -2.98 -5.25 -8.79
C ASP A 28 -3.19 -4.89 -7.32
N PHE A 29 -3.77 -3.71 -7.05
CA PHE A 29 -4.05 -3.24 -5.70
C PHE A 29 -5.25 -3.96 -5.05
N GLN A 30 -6.30 -4.30 -5.81
CA GLN A 30 -7.50 -4.95 -5.28
C GLN A 30 -7.27 -6.36 -4.70
N VAL A 31 -6.17 -7.02 -5.08
CA VAL A 31 -5.78 -8.34 -4.56
C VAL A 31 -4.85 -8.27 -3.35
N VAL A 32 -4.45 -7.06 -2.92
CA VAL A 32 -3.66 -6.87 -1.70
C VAL A 32 -4.47 -7.32 -0.49
N GLU A 33 -3.84 -8.11 0.37
CA GLU A 33 -4.42 -8.57 1.63
C GLU A 33 -3.85 -7.77 2.81
N GLY A 34 -4.71 -7.49 3.79
CA GLY A 34 -4.30 -6.81 5.02
C GLY A 34 -4.11 -5.29 4.87
N ILE A 35 -4.01 -4.64 6.03
CA ILE A 35 -3.88 -3.18 6.14
C ILE A 35 -2.52 -2.75 5.57
N SER A 36 -2.51 -1.78 4.67
CA SER A 36 -1.30 -1.40 3.94
C SER A 36 -1.41 -0.03 3.28
N LEU A 37 -0.26 0.57 2.97
CA LEU A 37 -0.12 1.79 2.18
C LEU A 37 0.79 1.53 0.98
N TYR A 38 0.31 1.90 -0.21
CA TYR A 38 1.07 1.92 -1.45
C TYR A 38 1.11 3.35 -1.99
N VAL A 39 2.29 3.83 -2.40
CA VAL A 39 2.45 5.14 -3.05
C VAL A 39 3.22 4.96 -4.34
N LYS A 40 2.63 5.37 -5.47
CA LYS A 40 3.20 5.22 -6.81
C LYS A 40 3.64 3.78 -7.11
N GLY A 41 2.84 2.81 -6.66
CA GLY A 41 3.13 1.37 -6.82
C GLY A 41 4.15 0.76 -5.87
N GLN A 42 4.79 1.55 -5.01
CA GLN A 42 5.68 1.04 -3.98
C GLN A 42 4.89 0.80 -2.68
N GLN A 43 5.01 -0.40 -2.11
CA GLN A 43 4.51 -0.68 -0.77
C GLN A 43 5.36 0.10 0.25
N ILE A 44 4.73 1.02 0.96
CA ILE A 44 5.35 1.83 2.00
C ILE A 44 5.31 1.11 3.34
N LEU A 45 4.14 0.57 3.70
CA LEU A 45 3.92 -0.15 4.94
C LEU A 45 2.90 -1.26 4.71
N SER A 46 3.13 -2.41 5.35
CA SER A 46 2.14 -3.47 5.49
C SER A 46 2.06 -3.85 6.95
N TYR A 47 0.84 -3.89 7.48
CA TYR A 47 0.56 -4.15 8.87
C TYR A 47 0.85 -5.61 9.20
N THR A 48 1.61 -5.82 10.27
CA THR A 48 1.73 -7.15 10.89
C THR A 48 1.36 -7.02 12.36
N PRO A 49 0.41 -7.83 12.90
CA PRO A 49 -0.05 -7.70 14.27
C PRO A 49 1.06 -7.82 15.33
N GLU A 50 2.16 -8.51 15.00
CA GLU A 50 3.29 -8.74 15.89
C GLU A 50 4.23 -7.54 16.02
N LYS A 51 4.16 -6.58 15.10
CA LYS A 51 5.12 -5.48 15.01
C LYS A 51 4.48 -4.11 14.83
N CYS A 52 3.15 -4.09 14.64
CA CYS A 52 2.43 -2.88 14.31
C CYS A 52 1.26 -2.67 15.25
N GLN A 53 0.96 -1.39 15.46
CA GLN A 53 -0.19 -0.92 16.22
C GLN A 53 -1.09 -0.11 15.30
N ILE A 54 -2.39 -0.18 15.57
CA ILE A 54 -3.40 0.61 14.88
C ILE A 54 -4.17 1.47 15.89
N GLY A 55 -4.36 2.74 15.55
CA GLY A 55 -5.17 3.68 16.31
C GLY A 55 -6.23 4.31 15.42
N PHE A 56 -7.43 4.48 15.97
CA PHE A 56 -8.53 5.17 15.33
C PHE A 56 -9.02 6.31 16.21
N ASN A 57 -9.18 7.50 15.62
CA ASN A 57 -9.85 8.63 16.24
C ASN A 57 -11.12 8.97 15.44
N PRO A 58 -12.31 8.63 15.96
CA PRO A 58 -13.58 8.85 15.26
C PRO A 58 -13.91 10.33 15.09
N ASP A 59 -13.56 11.19 16.07
CA ASP A 59 -13.87 12.63 16.04
C ASP A 59 -13.17 13.34 14.87
N SER A 60 -11.96 12.89 14.53
CA SER A 60 -11.17 13.46 13.45
C SER A 60 -11.14 12.61 12.17
N GLY A 61 -11.83 11.47 12.14
CA GLY A 61 -11.74 10.50 11.05
C GLY A 61 -10.29 10.14 10.72
N GLU A 62 -9.49 9.85 11.73
CA GLU A 62 -8.05 9.59 11.57
C GLU A 62 -7.74 8.13 11.89
N ILE A 63 -7.03 7.45 10.99
CA ILE A 63 -6.44 6.13 11.25
C ILE A 63 -4.93 6.27 11.23
N ARG A 64 -4.28 5.70 12.24
CA ARG A 64 -2.83 5.65 12.38
C ARG A 64 -2.40 4.19 12.39
N VAL A 65 -1.40 3.87 11.59
CA VAL A 65 -0.73 2.57 11.60
C VAL A 65 0.76 2.84 11.76
N SER A 66 1.38 2.27 12.78
CA SER A 66 2.80 2.40 13.03
C SER A 66 3.40 1.07 13.41
N ASP A 67 4.68 0.88 13.16
CA ASP A 67 5.45 -0.15 13.84
C ASP A 67 5.60 0.16 15.36
N ASP A 68 6.09 -0.81 16.12
CA ASP A 68 6.25 -0.70 17.57
C ASP A 68 7.30 0.34 17.99
N ASP A 69 8.31 0.54 17.15
CA ASP A 69 9.38 1.53 17.39
C ASP A 69 8.99 2.94 16.88
N MET A 70 7.81 3.08 16.28
CA MET A 70 7.32 4.28 15.58
C MET A 70 8.28 4.83 14.51
N ALA A 71 9.14 3.98 13.95
CA ALA A 71 10.06 4.34 12.88
C ALA A 71 9.31 4.39 11.54
N ASP A 72 8.51 3.38 11.27
CA ASP A 72 7.67 3.27 10.09
C ASP A 72 6.19 3.45 10.43
N TYR A 73 5.57 4.49 9.87
CA TYR A 73 4.15 4.74 10.08
C TYR A 73 3.46 5.36 8.88
N PHE A 74 2.14 5.23 8.84
CA PHE A 74 1.29 6.12 8.08
C PHE A 74 0.06 6.56 8.88
N ILE A 75 -0.41 7.76 8.57
CA ILE A 75 -1.63 8.35 9.11
C ILE A 75 -2.47 8.81 7.94
N ILE A 76 -3.73 8.38 7.91
CA ILE A 76 -4.73 8.89 6.97
C ILE A 76 -5.78 9.70 7.73
N ARG A 77 -6.11 10.87 7.19
CA ARG A 77 -7.13 11.78 7.72
C ARG A 77 -8.17 12.04 6.65
N PHE A 78 -9.42 11.65 6.90
CA PHE A 78 -10.51 11.96 5.98
C PHE A 78 -10.89 13.43 6.12
N THR A 79 -10.79 14.17 5.02
CA THR A 79 -11.21 15.58 4.95
C THR A 79 -12.62 15.71 4.35
N GLY A 80 -13.13 14.66 3.71
CA GLY A 80 -14.53 14.46 3.37
C GLY A 80 -15.22 13.46 4.32
N SER A 81 -16.37 12.95 3.90
CA SER A 81 -17.03 11.84 4.59
C SER A 81 -16.15 10.58 4.56
N ILE A 82 -16.11 9.84 5.66
CA ILE A 82 -15.51 8.50 5.69
C ILE A 82 -16.28 7.62 4.70
N PRO A 83 -15.62 7.05 3.69
CA PRO A 83 -16.30 6.23 2.70
C PRO A 83 -16.53 4.82 3.26
N ALA A 84 -17.59 4.17 2.79
CA ALA A 84 -18.00 2.90 3.36
C ALA A 84 -18.58 1.91 2.34
N ASN A 85 -18.84 2.34 1.11
CA ASN A 85 -19.41 1.49 0.07
C ASN A 85 -18.58 1.60 -1.21
N GLU A 86 -18.50 0.50 -1.97
CA GLU A 86 -17.82 0.48 -3.26
C GLU A 86 -18.32 1.58 -4.21
N GLY A 87 -17.39 2.22 -4.91
CA GLY A 87 -17.67 3.33 -5.82
C GLY A 87 -17.76 4.71 -5.15
N GLU A 88 -17.89 4.79 -3.83
CA GLU A 88 -17.86 6.08 -3.14
C GLU A 88 -16.50 6.77 -3.29
N VAL A 89 -16.53 8.09 -3.35
CA VAL A 89 -15.34 8.92 -3.49
C VAL A 89 -15.22 9.83 -2.27
N THR A 90 -14.02 9.89 -1.70
CA THR A 90 -13.70 10.76 -0.57
C THR A 90 -12.39 11.50 -0.83
N LYS A 91 -12.12 12.48 0.03
CA LYS A 91 -10.83 13.16 0.09
C LYS A 91 -10.12 12.85 1.39
N ALA A 92 -8.82 12.60 1.31
CA ALA A 92 -8.00 12.38 2.49
C ALA A 92 -6.59 12.97 2.33
N ASP A 93 -5.99 13.25 3.46
CA ASP A 93 -4.56 13.55 3.58
C ASP A 93 -3.85 12.32 4.15
N ILE A 94 -2.66 12.02 3.62
CA ILE A 94 -1.78 10.95 4.12
C ILE A 94 -0.46 11.55 4.57
N GLU A 95 -0.04 11.22 5.77
CA GLU A 95 1.32 11.40 6.27
C GLU A 95 1.96 10.03 6.43
N TYR A 96 3.21 9.84 6.00
CA TYR A 96 3.91 8.58 6.15
C TYR A 96 5.41 8.76 6.23
N THR A 97 6.13 7.78 6.76
CA THR A 97 7.59 7.77 6.76
C THR A 97 8.16 6.94 5.62
N THR A 98 9.37 7.32 5.24
CA THR A 98 10.28 6.57 4.36
C THR A 98 11.61 6.49 5.09
N PRO A 99 12.54 5.59 4.71
CA PRO A 99 13.84 5.47 5.39
C PRO A 99 14.58 6.80 5.57
N ASP A 100 14.37 7.74 4.64
CA ASP A 100 15.08 9.01 4.63
C ASP A 100 14.30 10.18 5.24
N ASN A 101 12.96 10.16 5.26
CA ASN A 101 12.14 11.34 5.55
C ASN A 101 10.66 11.06 5.84
N LEU A 102 10.02 12.00 6.53
CA LEU A 102 8.55 12.15 6.58
C LEU A 102 8.03 12.73 5.25
N LYS A 103 6.93 12.18 4.74
CA LYS A 103 6.24 12.58 3.51
C LYS A 103 4.77 12.89 3.80
N ARG A 104 4.20 13.77 2.98
CA ARG A 104 2.78 14.15 3.02
C ARG A 104 2.19 14.20 1.63
N LEU A 105 0.96 13.71 1.50
CA LEU A 105 0.12 13.79 0.32
C LEU A 105 -1.21 14.38 0.76
N ASN A 106 -1.56 15.55 0.24
CA ASN A 106 -2.75 16.29 0.69
C ASN A 106 -3.82 16.32 -0.40
N GLY A 107 -5.09 16.26 0.02
CA GLY A 107 -6.25 16.38 -0.85
C GLY A 107 -6.39 15.25 -1.87
N ILE A 108 -5.90 14.05 -1.53
CA ILE A 108 -5.97 12.88 -2.41
C ILE A 108 -7.42 12.47 -2.57
N SER A 109 -7.86 12.24 -3.81
CA SER A 109 -9.21 11.75 -4.11
C SER A 109 -9.19 10.23 -4.20
N PHE A 110 -9.72 9.56 -3.18
CA PHE A 110 -9.82 8.12 -3.13
C PHE A 110 -11.19 7.65 -3.57
N ARG A 111 -11.24 6.60 -4.38
CA ARG A 111 -12.44 5.81 -4.62
C ARG A 111 -12.37 4.50 -3.85
N VAL A 112 -13.48 4.05 -3.28
CA VAL A 112 -13.59 2.69 -2.74
C VAL A 112 -13.64 1.69 -3.88
N THR A 113 -12.63 0.84 -4.00
CA THR A 113 -12.51 -0.11 -5.11
C THR A 113 -12.92 -1.52 -4.73
N ARG A 114 -12.97 -1.82 -3.43
CA ARG A 114 -13.38 -3.10 -2.87
C ARG A 114 -13.77 -2.90 -1.42
N THR A 115 -14.79 -3.63 -0.99
CA THR A 115 -15.09 -3.89 0.42
C THR A 115 -15.10 -5.40 0.65
N ASP A 116 -14.68 -5.83 1.83
CA ASP A 116 -14.72 -7.24 2.21
C ASP A 116 -15.35 -7.40 3.59
N GLU A 117 -16.52 -8.02 3.61
CA GLU A 117 -17.29 -8.22 4.83
C GLU A 117 -16.70 -9.30 5.75
N ASP A 118 -15.91 -10.24 5.25
CA ASP A 118 -15.35 -11.29 6.11
C ASP A 118 -14.12 -10.77 6.84
N SER A 119 -13.23 -10.07 6.13
CA SER A 119 -12.04 -9.47 6.72
C SER A 119 -12.32 -8.12 7.41
N GLY A 120 -13.43 -7.46 7.07
CA GLY A 120 -13.75 -6.11 7.55
C GLY A 120 -12.76 -5.07 7.02
N LEU A 121 -12.30 -5.22 5.78
CA LEU A 121 -11.35 -4.32 5.14
C LEU A 121 -11.99 -3.51 4.01
N ILE A 122 -11.45 -2.32 3.77
CA ILE A 122 -11.81 -1.43 2.68
C ILE A 122 -10.58 -1.01 1.88
N TRP A 123 -10.69 -1.04 0.55
CA TRP A 123 -9.62 -0.65 -0.37
C TRP A 123 -9.94 0.71 -0.97
N LEU A 124 -9.03 1.65 -0.79
CA LEU A 124 -9.11 3.02 -1.30
C LEU A 124 -8.03 3.23 -2.35
N TRP A 125 -8.42 3.67 -3.54
CA TRP A 125 -7.50 3.89 -4.66
C TRP A 125 -7.59 5.29 -5.24
N ASP A 126 -6.43 5.91 -5.42
CA ASP A 126 -6.24 7.11 -6.24
C ASP A 126 -5.53 6.75 -7.54
N GLU A 127 -6.27 6.87 -8.63
CA GLU A 127 -5.78 6.52 -9.97
C GLU A 127 -4.73 7.50 -10.49
N ALA A 128 -4.82 8.78 -10.11
CA ALA A 128 -3.89 9.81 -10.61
C ALA A 128 -2.52 9.69 -9.95
N GLY A 129 -2.49 9.50 -8.62
CA GLY A 129 -1.28 9.33 -7.83
C GLY A 129 -0.79 7.89 -7.74
N LYS A 130 -1.54 6.91 -8.26
CA LYS A 130 -1.26 5.46 -8.11
C LYS A 130 -1.00 5.10 -6.66
N THR A 131 -1.87 5.62 -5.80
CA THR A 131 -1.78 5.50 -4.34
C THR A 131 -2.94 4.67 -3.85
N GLY A 132 -2.64 3.66 -3.04
CA GLY A 132 -3.62 2.73 -2.50
C GLY A 132 -3.50 2.62 -1.00
N VAL A 133 -4.64 2.56 -0.30
CA VAL A 133 -4.68 2.31 1.15
C VAL A 133 -5.69 1.23 1.45
N VAL A 134 -5.29 0.23 2.22
CA VAL A 134 -6.19 -0.79 2.78
C VAL A 134 -6.32 -0.52 4.27
N LEU A 135 -7.55 -0.39 4.76
CA LEU A 135 -7.86 -0.02 6.14
C LEU A 135 -8.97 -0.92 6.70
N PRO A 136 -9.13 -1.00 8.03
CA PRO A 136 -10.36 -1.52 8.60
C PRO A 136 -11.58 -0.71 8.14
N ASP A 137 -12.68 -1.40 7.87
CA ASP A 137 -13.98 -0.77 7.64
C ASP A 137 -14.45 -0.10 8.93
N MET A 138 -14.61 1.22 8.87
CA MET A 138 -14.92 2.04 10.04
C MET A 138 -16.35 1.84 10.54
N LYS A 139 -17.26 1.30 9.72
CA LYS A 139 -18.61 0.90 10.17
C LYS A 139 -18.57 -0.16 11.29
N ARG A 140 -17.44 -0.84 11.45
CA ARG A 140 -17.24 -1.94 12.40
C ARG A 140 -16.40 -1.55 13.61
N LEU A 141 -15.97 -0.28 13.67
CA LEU A 141 -15.17 0.25 14.77
C LEU A 141 -16.01 1.04 15.80
N GLU A 142 -17.33 1.16 15.57
CA GLU A 142 -18.31 1.77 16.47
C GLU A 142 -18.91 0.78 17.47
#